data_AF-A0A8T4YPY8-F1
#
_entry.id   AF-A0A8T4YPY8-F1
#
_cell.length_a   1.000
_cell.length_b   1.000
_cell.length_c   1.000
_cell.angle_alpha   90.00
_cell.angle_beta   90.00
_cell.angle_gamma   90.00
#
_symmetry.space_group_name_H-M   'P 1'
#
loop_
_entity.id
_entity.type
_entity.pdbx_description
1 polymer ?
#
loop_
_entity_poly.entity_id
_entity_poly.type
_entity_poly.pdbx_seq_one_letter_code
_entity_poly.pdbx_strand_id
1 'polypeptide(L)'
;MKRKMLAAREDLVNEVIDIANRRGFTLYALTNEALQRVIEADRMGLSLGEVADECKVLDAAKRGGFVLVPEMLLYEVLEKAYKEMRDWMTKVWSESGEWFGKF
;
A
#
# COMPACT_ATOMS: atom_id res chain seq x y z
N MET A 1 12.23 -27.65 16.65
CA MET A 1 11.78 -27.00 15.39
C MET A 1 12.59 -27.56 14.23
N LYS A 2 11.93 -28.01 13.15
CA LYS A 2 12.61 -28.58 11.98
C LYS A 2 12.99 -27.45 11.02
N ARG A 3 14.20 -27.50 10.45
CA ARG A 3 14.68 -26.53 9.45
C ARG A 3 14.65 -27.18 8.06
N LYS A 4 14.44 -26.38 7.02
CA LYS A 4 14.60 -26.78 5.62
C LYS A 4 15.62 -25.86 4.95
N MET A 5 16.39 -26.39 4.01
CA MET A 5 17.24 -25.59 3.14
C MET A 5 16.41 -25.06 1.98
N LEU A 6 16.53 -23.76 1.71
CA LEU A 6 15.92 -23.08 0.57
C LEU A 6 17.05 -22.49 -0.25
N ALA A 7 17.10 -22.82 -1.54
CA ALA A 7 18.04 -22.21 -2.46
C ALA A 7 17.55 -20.80 -2.81
N ALA A 8 18.43 -19.81 -2.71
CA ALA A 8 18.19 -18.43 -3.09
C ALA A 8 19.46 -17.85 -3.72
N ARG A 9 19.32 -16.82 -4.54
CA ARG A 9 20.48 -16.12 -5.10
C ARG A 9 21.27 -15.45 -3.99
N GLU A 10 22.59 -15.60 -4.02
CA GLU A 10 23.50 -15.10 -2.99
C GLU A 10 23.40 -13.57 -2.81
N ASP A 11 23.32 -12.82 -3.92
CA ASP A 11 23.23 -11.36 -3.89
C ASP A 11 21.97 -10.88 -3.15
N LEU A 12 20.83 -11.53 -3.38
CA LEU A 12 19.59 -11.23 -2.67
C LEU A 12 19.65 -11.61 -1.19
N VAL A 13 20.28 -12.75 -0.86
CA VAL A 13 20.44 -13.17 0.54
C VAL A 13 21.31 -12.18 1.31
N ASN A 14 22.39 -11.66 0.71
CA ASN A 14 23.24 -10.66 1.32
C ASN A 14 22.47 -9.37 1.63
N GLU A 15 21.68 -8.86 0.69
CA GLU A 15 20.80 -7.71 0.91
C GLU A 15 19.80 -7.94 2.06
N VAL A 16 19.21 -9.15 2.13
CA VAL A 16 18.27 -9.51 3.21
C VAL A 16 18.98 -9.62 4.56
N ILE A 17 20.22 -10.11 4.61
CA ILE A 17 21.05 -10.10 5.83
C ILE A 17 21.25 -8.67 6.32
N ASP A 18 21.60 -7.74 5.42
CA ASP A 18 21.79 -6.33 5.77
C ASP A 18 20.49 -5.67 6.25
N ILE A 19 19.35 -6.00 5.66
CA ILE A 19 18.03 -5.58 6.16
C ILE A 19 17.78 -6.11 7.57
N ALA A 20 18.05 -7.40 7.83
CA ALA A 20 17.85 -8.01 9.13
C ALA A 20 18.70 -7.33 10.21
N ASN A 21 20.00 -7.12 9.92
CA ASN A 21 20.93 -6.44 10.82
C ASN A 21 20.47 -5.01 11.14
N ARG A 22 20.08 -4.22 10.11
CA ARG A 22 19.58 -2.84 10.31
C ARG A 22 18.32 -2.77 11.17
N ARG A 23 17.48 -3.80 11.15
CA ARG A 23 16.21 -3.88 11.90
C ARG A 23 16.32 -4.63 13.23
N GLY A 24 17.51 -5.10 13.60
CA GLY A 24 17.72 -5.86 14.84
C GLY A 24 17.12 -7.28 14.81
N PHE A 25 16.91 -7.85 13.63
CA PHE A 25 16.39 -9.21 13.45
C PHE A 25 17.48 -10.18 13.02
N THR A 26 17.28 -11.47 13.31
CA THR A 26 18.08 -12.54 12.68
C THR A 26 17.58 -12.80 11.26
N LEU A 27 18.47 -13.25 10.36
CA LEU A 27 18.07 -13.72 9.03
C LEU A 27 16.98 -14.80 9.12
N TYR A 28 17.08 -15.68 10.11
CA TYR A 28 16.07 -16.72 10.36
C TYR A 28 14.69 -16.13 10.64
N ALA A 29 14.58 -15.16 11.56
CA ALA A 29 13.32 -14.52 11.90
C ALA A 29 12.70 -13.81 10.69
N LEU A 30 13.51 -13.00 9.98
CA LEU A 30 13.07 -12.27 8.79
C LEU A 30 12.63 -13.22 7.66
N THR A 31 13.33 -14.33 7.47
CA THR A 31 12.97 -15.34 6.46
C THR A 31 11.62 -15.98 6.77
N ASN A 32 11.35 -16.33 8.03
CA ASN A 32 10.06 -16.91 8.40
C ASN A 32 8.92 -15.91 8.27
N GLU A 33 9.15 -14.64 8.65
CA GLU A 33 8.16 -13.58 8.42
C GLU A 33 7.85 -13.44 6.92
N ALA A 34 8.88 -13.35 6.07
CA ALA A 34 8.70 -13.25 4.63
C ALA A 34 7.92 -14.43 4.04
N LEU A 35 8.24 -15.66 4.45
CA LEU A 35 7.50 -16.86 4.04
C LEU A 35 6.04 -16.85 4.52
N GLN A 36 5.77 -16.31 5.71
CA GLN A 36 4.40 -16.14 6.16
C GLN A 36 3.64 -15.13 5.29
N ARG A 37 4.27 -14.01 4.90
CA ARG A 37 3.66 -13.02 4.00
C ARG A 37 3.37 -13.59 2.61
N VAL A 38 4.22 -14.48 2.09
CA VAL A 38 3.94 -15.23 0.84
C VAL A 38 2.64 -16.00 0.95
N ILE A 39 2.43 -16.73 2.06
CA ILE A 39 1.22 -17.54 2.29
C ILE A 39 -0.02 -16.64 2.46
N GLU A 40 0.12 -15.51 3.16
CA GLU A 40 -0.96 -14.54 3.33
C GLU A 40 -1.39 -13.92 2.00
N ALA A 41 -0.43 -13.50 1.17
CA ALA A 41 -0.71 -12.97 -0.16
C ALA A 41 -1.44 -14.00 -1.04
N ASP A 42 -0.96 -15.24 -1.07
CA ASP A 42 -1.59 -16.33 -1.83
C ASP A 42 -3.03 -16.60 -1.38
N ARG A 43 -3.30 -16.57 -0.07
CA ARG A 43 -4.67 -16.69 0.49
C ARG A 43 -5.60 -15.55 0.07
N MET A 44 -5.04 -14.39 -0.25
CA MET A 44 -5.78 -13.25 -0.78
C MET A 44 -5.94 -13.31 -2.32
N GLY A 45 -5.37 -14.33 -2.97
CA GLY A 45 -5.34 -14.45 -4.42
C GLY A 45 -4.36 -13.48 -5.08
N LEU A 46 -3.34 -13.02 -4.35
CA LEU A 46 -2.36 -12.04 -4.78
C LEU A 46 -0.95 -12.62 -4.78
N SER A 47 -0.13 -12.22 -5.75
CA SER A 47 1.31 -12.38 -5.74
C SER A 47 2.00 -11.33 -4.86
N LEU A 48 3.23 -11.60 -4.42
CA LEU A 48 4.04 -10.60 -3.70
C LEU A 48 4.27 -9.33 -4.53
N GLY A 49 4.32 -9.45 -5.86
CA GLY A 49 4.45 -8.31 -6.77
C GLY A 49 3.23 -7.39 -6.70
N GLU A 50 2.04 -7.98 -6.80
CA GLU A 50 0.77 -7.25 -6.68
C GLU A 50 0.65 -6.58 -5.31
N VAL A 51 0.98 -7.28 -4.22
CA VAL A 51 0.99 -6.66 -2.87
C VAL A 51 1.93 -5.45 -2.82
N ALA A 52 3.12 -5.55 -3.41
CA ALA A 52 4.07 -4.44 -3.43
C ALA A 52 3.56 -3.25 -4.26
N ASP A 53 2.90 -3.51 -5.39
CA ASP A 53 2.35 -2.47 -6.26
C ASP A 53 1.14 -1.77 -5.61
N GLU A 54 0.24 -2.52 -4.97
CA GLU A 54 -0.87 -1.96 -4.18
C GLU A 54 -0.35 -1.08 -3.03
N CYS A 55 0.72 -1.49 -2.35
CA CYS A 55 1.37 -0.65 -1.34
C CYS A 55 1.90 0.66 -1.91
N LYS A 56 2.46 0.68 -3.13
CA LYS A 56 2.93 1.91 -3.77
C LYS A 56 1.77 2.85 -4.10
N VAL A 57 0.64 2.31 -4.59
CA VAL A 57 -0.57 3.10 -4.87
C VAL A 57 -1.08 3.75 -3.59
N LEU A 58 -1.19 2.99 -2.51
CA LEU A 58 -1.64 3.51 -1.21
C LEU A 58 -0.69 4.58 -0.66
N ASP A 59 0.61 4.40 -0.81
CA ASP A 59 1.63 5.35 -0.38
C ASP A 59 1.61 6.65 -1.22
N ALA A 60 1.41 6.53 -2.53
CA ALA A 60 1.19 7.68 -3.42
C ALA A 60 -0.09 8.45 -3.05
N ALA A 61 -1.19 7.74 -2.79
CA ALA A 61 -2.44 8.35 -2.35
C ALA A 61 -2.26 9.09 -1.02
N LYS A 62 -1.60 8.47 -0.02
CA LYS A 62 -1.30 9.13 1.26
C LYS A 62 -0.47 10.39 1.08
N ARG A 63 0.59 10.35 0.26
CA ARG A 63 1.41 11.51 -0.06
C ARG A 63 0.64 12.61 -0.80
N GLY A 64 -0.33 12.22 -1.63
CA GLY A 64 -1.25 13.14 -2.29
C GLY A 64 -2.35 13.73 -1.39
N GLY A 65 -2.37 13.38 -0.10
CA GLY A 65 -3.38 13.88 0.85
C GLY A 65 -4.73 13.16 0.77
N PHE A 66 -4.81 12.04 0.05
CA PHE A 66 -6.01 11.23 0.02
C PHE A 66 -6.21 10.48 1.33
N VAL A 67 -7.47 10.29 1.70
CA VAL A 67 -7.89 9.50 2.87
C VAL A 67 -8.89 8.44 2.46
N LEU A 68 -8.89 7.31 3.15
CA LEU A 68 -9.91 6.28 2.96
C LEU A 68 -11.20 6.71 3.67
N VAL A 69 -12.31 6.68 2.93
CA VAL A 69 -13.64 7.02 3.42
C VAL A 69 -14.61 5.92 2.97
N PRO A 70 -15.60 5.51 3.79
CA PRO A 70 -16.64 4.61 3.33
C PRO A 70 -17.37 5.22 2.12
N GLU A 71 -17.39 4.51 1.01
CA GLU A 71 -17.92 4.98 -0.28
C GLU A 71 -19.36 5.52 -0.16
N MET A 72 -20.23 4.76 0.50
CA MET A 72 -21.62 5.15 0.74
C MET A 72 -21.74 6.48 1.51
N LEU A 73 -20.91 6.66 2.54
CA LEU A 73 -20.91 7.89 3.35
C LEU A 73 -20.40 9.07 2.53
N LEU A 74 -19.36 8.87 1.72
CA LEU A 74 -18.83 9.90 0.84
C LEU A 74 -19.92 10.38 -0.12
N TYR A 75 -20.58 9.47 -0.84
CA TYR A 75 -21.62 9.86 -1.80
C TYR A 75 -22.80 10.55 -1.12
N GLU A 76 -23.27 10.05 0.02
CA GLU A 76 -24.40 10.65 0.72
C GLU A 76 -24.09 12.11 1.14
N VAL A 77 -22.89 12.35 1.67
CA VAL A 77 -22.44 13.70 2.04
C VAL A 77 -22.28 14.59 0.81
N LEU A 78 -21.67 14.08 -0.27
CA LEU A 78 -21.46 14.85 -1.50
C LEU A 78 -22.78 15.24 -2.15
N GLU A 79 -23.77 14.34 -2.24
CA GLU A 79 -25.07 14.66 -2.80
C GLU A 79 -25.82 15.74 -2.01
N LYS A 80 -25.79 15.66 -0.68
CA LYS A 80 -26.41 16.66 0.20
C LYS A 80 -25.71 18.01 0.07
N ALA A 81 -24.39 18.02 0.13
CA ALA A 81 -23.60 19.24 -0.01
C ALA A 81 -23.79 19.88 -1.40
N TYR A 82 -23.87 19.07 -2.46
CA TYR A 82 -23.99 19.57 -3.83
C TYR A 82 -25.34 20.22 -4.11
N LYS A 83 -26.41 19.75 -3.46
CA LYS A 83 -27.73 20.39 -3.57
C LYS A 83 -27.73 21.82 -3.03
N GLU A 84 -27.02 22.06 -1.94
CA GLU A 84 -27.00 23.35 -1.24
C GLU A 84 -25.87 24.29 -1.71
N MET A 85 -24.71 23.72 -2.10
CA MET A 85 -23.47 24.46 -2.34
C MET A 85 -22.84 24.12 -3.71
N ARG A 86 -23.67 23.89 -4.73
CA ARG A 86 -23.27 23.48 -6.08
C ARG A 86 -22.04 24.23 -6.60
N ASP A 87 -22.12 25.55 -6.71
CA ASP A 87 -21.09 26.36 -7.36
C ASP A 87 -19.75 26.29 -6.63
N TRP A 88 -19.79 26.34 -5.29
CA TRP A 88 -18.61 26.19 -4.46
C TRP A 88 -17.98 24.80 -4.63
N MET A 89 -18.79 23.74 -4.61
CA MET A 89 -18.29 22.37 -4.81
C MET A 89 -17.68 22.22 -6.19
N THR A 90 -18.37 22.61 -7.27
CA THR A 90 -17.82 22.52 -8.63
C THR A 90 -16.48 23.24 -8.74
N LYS A 91 -16.36 24.43 -8.13
CA LYS A 91 -15.10 25.17 -8.09
C LYS A 91 -13.99 24.42 -7.36
N VAL A 92 -14.22 24.00 -6.11
CA VAL A 92 -13.20 23.31 -5.29
C VAL A 92 -12.75 21.99 -5.91
N TRP A 93 -13.68 21.22 -6.49
CA TRP A 93 -13.36 19.98 -7.19
C TRP A 93 -12.56 20.22 -8.47
N SER A 94 -12.87 21.28 -9.24
CA SER A 94 -12.10 21.67 -10.41
C SER A 94 -10.68 22.10 -10.04
N GLU A 95 -10.54 22.97 -9.04
CA GLU A 95 -9.23 23.44 -8.54
C GLU A 95 -8.38 22.27 -8.02
N SER A 96 -9.00 21.33 -7.30
CA SER A 96 -8.32 20.13 -6.82
C SER A 96 -7.88 19.23 -7.98
N GLY A 97 -8.76 19.00 -8.98
CA GLY A 97 -8.45 18.19 -10.16
C GLY A 97 -7.32 18.77 -11.01
N GLU A 98 -7.26 20.10 -11.17
CA GLU A 98 -6.13 20.76 -11.82
C GLU A 98 -4.82 20.56 -11.06
N TRP A 99 -4.86 20.59 -9.72
CA TRP A 99 -3.67 20.37 -8.90
C TRP A 99 -3.15 18.95 -9.07
N PHE A 100 -4.02 17.95 -9.07
CA PHE A 100 -3.63 16.54 -9.27
C PHE A 100 -3.27 16.18 -10.71
N GLY A 101 -3.81 16.88 -11.72
CA GLY A 101 -3.52 16.61 -13.13
C GLY A 101 -2.28 17.34 -13.68
N LYS A 102 -1.70 18.28 -12.92
CA LYS A 102 -0.46 19.00 -13.28
C LYS A 102 0.82 18.28 -12.84
N PHE A 103 0.71 17.19 -12.08
CA PHE A 103 1.80 16.33 -11.62
C PHE A 103 1.60 14.90 -12.10
#